data_AF-A0A851Y3G6-F1
#
_entry.id   AF-A0A851Y3G6-F1
#
_cell.length_a   1.000
_cell.length_b   1.000
_cell.length_c   1.000
_cell.angle_alpha   90.00
_cell.angle_beta   90.00
_cell.angle_gamma   90.00
#
_symmetry.space_group_name_H-M   'P 1'
#
loop_
_entity.id
_entity.type
_entity.pdbx_description
1 polymer ?
#
loop_
_entity_poly.entity_id
_entity_poly.type
_entity_poly.pdbx_seq_one_letter_code
_entity_poly.pdbx_strand_id
1 'polypeptide(L)'
;DNFRSLTRDAGKLIHKDLPFETLHVEAKVAREMFQHNRYKLEMIERKASQNMEGIVMLHRTSFCFQYEITAAHNLQTNQSELIRRFQGVSLPVHL
;
A
#
# COMPACT_ATOMS: atom_id res chain seq x y z
N ASP A 1 5.25 22.57 -5.11
CA ASP A 1 4.69 22.18 -3.80
C ASP A 1 3.70 21.01 -3.83
N ASN A 2 4.12 19.75 -4.08
CA ASN A 2 3.13 18.66 -4.21
C ASN A 2 3.43 17.32 -3.48
N PHE A 3 4.54 17.21 -2.76
CA PHE A 3 4.79 16.05 -1.86
C PHE A 3 4.58 16.39 -0.39
N ARG A 4 4.76 17.66 0.01
CA ARG A 4 4.51 18.13 1.38
C ARG A 4 3.06 17.89 1.83
N SER A 5 2.09 18.05 0.93
CA SER A 5 0.68 17.75 1.19
C SER A 5 0.48 16.27 1.52
N LEU A 6 1.05 15.38 0.70
CA LEU A 6 0.99 13.93 0.91
C LEU A 6 1.71 13.51 2.19
N THR A 7 2.91 14.05 2.45
CA THR A 7 3.64 13.83 3.71
C THR A 7 2.82 14.28 4.93
N ARG A 8 2.18 15.46 4.86
CA ARG A 8 1.32 15.97 5.93
C ARG A 8 0.10 15.07 6.15
N ASP A 9 -0.55 14.62 5.09
CA ASP A 9 -1.72 13.77 5.21
C ASP A 9 -1.36 12.37 5.73
N ALA A 10 -0.17 11.85 5.38
CA ALA A 10 0.39 10.66 6.03
C ALA A 10 0.63 10.88 7.53
N GLY A 11 1.19 12.03 7.92
CA GLY A 11 1.35 12.40 9.34
C GLY A 11 0.02 12.42 10.10
N LYS A 12 -1.04 12.96 9.49
CA LYS A 12 -2.40 12.91 10.07
C LYS A 12 -2.89 11.47 10.25
N LEU A 13 -2.58 10.57 9.32
CA LEU A 13 -2.98 9.16 9.42
C LEU A 13 -2.20 8.44 10.53
N ILE A 14 -0.90 8.71 10.66
CA ILE A 14 -0.05 8.16 11.72
C ILE A 14 -0.59 8.56 13.10
N HIS A 15 -0.93 9.83 13.29
CA HIS A 15 -1.47 10.34 14.56
C HIS A 15 -2.85 9.79 14.93
N LYS A 16 -3.58 9.17 13.99
CA LYS A 16 -4.86 8.50 14.30
C LYS A 16 -4.70 7.13 14.97
N ASP A 17 -3.49 6.57 15.03
CA ASP A 17 -3.18 5.25 15.60
C ASP A 17 -4.17 4.15 15.15
N LEU A 18 -4.36 4.03 13.84
CA LEU A 18 -5.27 3.03 13.30
C LEU A 18 -4.63 1.63 13.35
N PRO A 19 -5.38 0.60 13.77
CA PRO A 19 -4.92 -0.78 13.66
C PRO A 19 -4.93 -1.22 12.19
N PHE A 20 -3.96 -2.04 11.80
CA PHE A 20 -4.04 -2.78 10.54
C PHE A 20 -4.87 -4.04 10.76
N GLU A 21 -5.98 -4.17 10.05
CA GLU A 21 -6.84 -5.36 10.13
C GLU A 21 -6.59 -6.30 8.95
N THR A 22 -6.40 -7.59 9.25
CA THR A 22 -6.27 -8.62 8.22
C THR A 22 -7.64 -9.23 7.96
N LEU A 23 -8.09 -9.15 6.71
CA LEU A 23 -9.34 -9.76 6.28
C LEU A 23 -9.07 -10.93 5.34
N HIS A 24 -9.51 -12.11 5.74
CA HIS A 24 -9.52 -13.28 4.88
C HIS A 24 -10.78 -13.25 4.01
N VAL A 25 -10.59 -13.13 2.71
CA VAL A 25 -11.69 -13.11 1.74
C VAL A 25 -11.42 -14.11 0.63
N GLU A 26 -12.49 -14.67 0.07
CA GLU A 26 -12.40 -15.43 -1.17
C GLU A 26 -11.96 -14.53 -2.34
N ALA A 27 -11.24 -15.11 -3.30
CA ALA A 27 -10.79 -14.39 -4.48
C ALA A 27 -11.94 -13.74 -5.27
N LYS A 28 -13.14 -14.33 -5.27
CA LYS A 28 -14.33 -13.75 -5.90
C LYS A 28 -14.71 -12.42 -5.25
N VAL A 29 -14.81 -12.37 -3.92
CA VAL A 29 -15.16 -11.15 -3.17
C VAL A 29 -14.09 -10.06 -3.36
N ALA A 30 -12.80 -10.43 -3.34
CA ALA A 30 -11.72 -9.49 -3.60
C ALA A 30 -11.80 -8.89 -5.01
N ARG A 31 -12.13 -9.70 -6.04
CA ARG A 31 -12.30 -9.22 -7.41
C ARG A 31 -13.47 -8.24 -7.54
N GLU A 32 -14.59 -8.52 -6.88
CA GLU A 32 -15.73 -7.60 -6.85
C GLU A 32 -15.36 -6.25 -6.20
N MET A 33 -14.65 -6.27 -5.07
CA MET A 33 -14.18 -5.07 -4.38
C MET A 33 -13.23 -4.21 -5.24
N PHE A 34 -12.38 -4.85 -6.05
CA PHE A 34 -11.37 -4.17 -6.88
C PHE A 34 -11.70 -4.18 -8.39
N GLN A 35 -12.97 -4.37 -8.76
CA GLN A 35 -13.40 -4.55 -10.15
C GLN A 35 -12.99 -3.42 -11.11
N HIS A 36 -12.75 -2.21 -10.61
CA HIS A 36 -12.35 -1.05 -11.41
C HIS A 36 -10.82 -0.83 -11.47
N ASN A 37 -10.02 -1.70 -10.85
CA ASN A 37 -8.56 -1.60 -10.84
C ASN A 37 -7.91 -2.83 -11.48
N ARG A 38 -7.62 -2.73 -12.77
CA ARG A 38 -7.02 -3.81 -13.57
C ARG A 38 -5.75 -4.40 -12.95
N TYR A 39 -4.85 -3.57 -12.41
CA TYR A 39 -3.61 -4.03 -11.80
C TYR A 39 -3.84 -4.84 -10.52
N LYS A 40 -4.82 -4.42 -9.70
CA LYS A 40 -5.19 -5.18 -8.50
C LYS A 40 -5.88 -6.49 -8.85
N LEU A 41 -6.69 -6.54 -9.91
CA LEU A 41 -7.30 -7.77 -10.39
C LEU A 41 -6.25 -8.81 -10.81
N GLU A 42 -5.27 -8.41 -11.63
CA GLU A 42 -4.17 -9.31 -12.04
C GLU A 42 -3.38 -9.82 -10.81
N MET A 43 -3.12 -8.94 -9.83
CA MET A 43 -2.43 -9.31 -8.60
C MET A 43 -3.23 -10.29 -7.73
N ILE A 44 -4.56 -10.15 -7.67
CA ILE A 44 -5.45 -11.08 -6.95
C ILE A 44 -5.41 -12.46 -7.62
N GLU A 45 -5.52 -12.53 -8.95
CA GLU A 45 -5.47 -13.80 -9.68
C GLU A 45 -4.13 -14.52 -9.49
N ARG A 46 -3.01 -13.79 -9.58
CA ARG A 46 -1.67 -14.35 -9.34
C ARG A 46 -1.50 -14.85 -7.90
N LYS A 47 -2.02 -14.14 -6.89
CA LYS A 47 -1.91 -14.59 -5.49
C LYS A 47 -2.85 -15.75 -5.17
N ALA A 48 -4.05 -15.78 -5.75
CA ALA A 48 -5.02 -16.84 -5.53
C ALA A 48 -4.53 -18.20 -6.07
N SER A 49 -3.73 -18.21 -7.14
CA SER A 49 -3.13 -19.44 -7.66
C SER A 49 -1.94 -19.95 -6.84
N GLN A 50 -1.44 -19.17 -5.87
CA GLN A 50 -0.18 -19.44 -5.16
C GLN A 50 -0.36 -19.80 -3.67
N ASN A 51 -1.53 -19.66 -3.05
CA ASN A 51 -1.66 -19.67 -1.58
C ASN A 51 -2.18 -20.99 -0.97
N MET A 52 -1.42 -21.50 0.01
CA MET A 52 -1.74 -22.51 1.03
C MET A 52 -1.36 -21.86 2.38
N GLU A 53 -2.31 -21.68 3.32
CA GLU A 53 -2.10 -21.26 4.74
C GLU A 53 -1.40 -19.89 4.99
N GLY A 54 -1.98 -18.86 5.60
CA GLY A 54 -3.16 -18.77 6.47
C GLY A 54 -2.97 -17.86 7.70
N ILE A 55 -1.84 -17.15 7.89
CA ILE A 55 -1.61 -16.26 9.06
C ILE A 55 -0.72 -15.04 8.72
N VAL A 56 -1.09 -13.82 9.14
CA VAL A 56 -0.17 -12.65 9.30
C VAL A 56 -0.61 -11.73 10.46
N MET A 57 0.40 -11.19 11.17
CA MET A 57 0.35 -10.30 12.35
C MET A 57 -0.30 -8.92 12.14
N LEU A 58 -0.89 -8.41 13.23
CA LEU A 58 -1.42 -7.05 13.34
C LEU A 58 -0.28 -6.06 13.63
N HIS A 59 -0.19 -5.00 12.82
CA HIS A 59 0.64 -3.81 13.11
C HIS A 59 -0.29 -2.62 13.39
N ARG A 60 0.24 -1.50 13.90
CA ARG A 60 -0.50 -0.22 14.07
C ARG A 60 0.22 0.89 13.31
N THR A 61 -0.52 1.91 12.86
CA THR A 61 0.09 3.05 12.15
C THR A 61 1.02 3.89 13.03
N SER A 62 0.83 3.89 14.35
CA SER A 62 1.66 4.64 15.31
C SER A 62 3.08 4.11 15.48
N PHE A 63 3.39 2.91 14.96
CA PHE A 63 4.77 2.41 14.98
C PHE A 63 5.70 3.29 14.13
N CYS A 64 5.15 3.92 13.09
CA CYS A 64 5.83 4.91 12.27
C CYS A 64 5.83 6.27 12.97
N PHE A 65 7.00 6.87 13.21
CA PHE A 65 7.12 8.19 13.84
C PHE A 65 7.39 9.29 12.81
N GLN A 66 8.42 9.10 11.98
CA GLN A 66 8.75 10.00 10.87
C GLN A 66 8.35 9.33 9.57
N TYR A 67 7.79 10.11 8.65
CA TYR A 67 7.40 9.66 7.32
C TYR A 67 7.59 10.81 6.33
N GLU A 68 8.24 10.56 5.20
CA GLU A 68 8.44 11.56 4.16
C GLU A 68 8.42 10.94 2.77
N ILE A 69 7.67 11.54 1.84
CA ILE A 69 7.75 11.24 0.41
C ILE A 69 8.81 12.14 -0.21
N THR A 70 9.87 11.53 -0.73
CA THR A 70 11.09 12.22 -1.16
C THR A 70 11.14 12.42 -2.67
N ALA A 71 10.57 11.51 -3.46
CA ALA A 71 10.65 11.57 -4.92
C ALA A 71 9.48 10.89 -5.62
N ALA A 72 9.24 11.28 -6.88
CA ALA A 72 8.42 10.53 -7.81
C ALA A 72 9.14 10.38 -9.15
N HIS A 73 9.09 9.19 -9.74
CA HIS A 73 9.78 8.86 -10.98
C HIS A 73 8.84 8.09 -11.89
N ASN A 74 8.92 8.39 -13.19
CA ASN A 74 8.23 7.61 -14.20
C ASN A 74 9.05 6.34 -14.45
N LEU A 75 8.39 5.18 -14.37
CA LEU A 75 9.02 3.92 -14.74
C LEU A 75 8.92 3.74 -16.25
N GLN A 76 10.05 3.37 -16.85
CA GLN A 76 10.04 2.86 -18.21
C GLN A 76 9.45 1.46 -18.16
N THR A 77 8.42 1.23 -18.97
CA THR A 77 7.81 -0.09 -19.12
C THR A 77 7.74 -0.43 -20.59
N ASN A 78 7.68 -1.72 -20.91
CA ASN A 78 7.54 -2.19 -22.29
C ASN A 78 6.15 -1.89 -22.87
N GLN A 79 5.24 -1.35 -22.05
CA GLN A 79 3.88 -0.96 -22.43
C GLN A 79 3.80 0.57 -22.51
N SER A 80 2.93 1.11 -23.36
CA SER A 80 2.71 2.56 -23.52
C SER A 80 2.05 3.24 -22.31
N GLU A 81 2.01 2.58 -21.15
CA GLU A 81 1.33 3.06 -19.95
C GLU A 81 2.30 3.87 -19.07
N LEU A 82 1.82 5.03 -18.60
CA LEU A 82 2.58 5.88 -17.69
C LEU A 82 2.47 5.34 -16.25
N ILE A 83 3.53 4.69 -15.77
CA ILE A 83 3.62 4.26 -14.37
C ILE A 83 4.47 5.28 -13.60
N ARG A 84 3.89 5.87 -12.54
CA ARG A 84 4.63 6.72 -11.60
C ARG A 84 4.90 5.94 -10.31
N ARG A 85 6.16 5.84 -9.92
CA ARG A 85 6.58 5.33 -8.61
C ARG A 85 6.87 6.51 -7.70
N PHE A 86 6.30 6.47 -6.50
CA PHE A 86 6.60 7.40 -5.42
C PHE A 86 7.53 6.70 -4.43
N GLN A 87 8.63 7.36 -4.06
CA GLN A 87 9.55 6.89 -3.04
C GLN A 87 9.45 7.78 -1.80
N GLY A 88 9.58 7.15 -0.65
CA GLY A 88 9.62 7.80 0.65
C GLY A 88 10.39 6.97 1.66
N VAL A 89 10.64 7.57 2.82
CA VAL A 89 11.36 6.98 3.95
C VAL A 89 10.54 7.20 5.21
N SER A 90 10.60 6.23 6.11
CA SER A 90 9.97 6.31 7.44
C SER A 90 10.89 5.77 8.52
N LEU A 91 10.82 6.35 9.71
CA LEU A 91 11.53 5.84 10.90
C LEU A 91 10.53 5.39 11.97
N PRO A 92 10.75 4.23 12.61
CA PRO A 92 9.94 3.79 13.72
C PRO A 92 10.23 4.60 15.00
N VAL A 93 9.33 4.52 15.99
CA VAL A 93 9.52 5.19 17.30
C VAL A 93 10.72 4.62 18.08
N HIS A 94 11.03 3.32 17.91
CA HIS A 94 12.12 2.63 18.60
C HIS A 94 13.02 1.91 17.59
N LEU A 95 14.34 2.00 17.77
CA LEU A 95 15.38 1.27 17.04
C LEU A 95 15.96 0.15 17.90
#